data_AF-A0A9E0JFJ8-F1
#
_entry.id   AF-A0A9E0JFJ8-F1
#
_cell.length_a   1.000
_cell.length_b   1.000
_cell.length_c   1.000
_cell.angle_alpha   90.00
_cell.angle_beta   90.00
_cell.angle_gamma   90.00
#
_symmetry.space_group_name_H-M   'P 1'
#
loop_
_entity.id
_entity.type
_entity.pdbx_description
1 polymer ?
#
loop_
_entity_poly.entity_id
_entity_poly.type
_entity_poly.pdbx_seq_one_letter_code
_entity_poly.pdbx_strand_id
1 'polypeptide(L)'
;DLYQQREEVQHAFFRQSAIYKKINKLAKQDTADKKKINVLNLSDQESLRDTIFAIYNDSITELRLQHPRLTDEDIIFLCLEKNNLPSSIIAYCFGSTNTQVINQRRYRLKERMTN
;
A
#
# COMPACT_ATOMS: atom_id res chain seq x y z
N ASP A 1 12.16 20.39 -5.31
CA ASP A 1 12.48 19.25 -6.18
C ASP A 1 11.19 18.83 -6.89
N LEU A 2 11.21 18.69 -8.21
CA LEU A 2 10.06 18.29 -9.03
C LEU A 2 9.56 16.88 -8.68
N TYR A 3 10.46 15.99 -8.24
CA TYR A 3 10.09 14.63 -7.83
C TYR A 3 9.17 14.66 -6.59
N GLN A 4 9.57 15.44 -5.58
CA GLN A 4 8.80 15.59 -4.35
C GLN A 4 7.41 16.18 -4.61
N GLN A 5 7.31 17.17 -5.50
CA GLN A 5 6.02 17.79 -5.86
C GLN A 5 5.09 16.82 -6.57
N ARG A 6 5.60 16.00 -7.51
CA ARG A 6 4.82 14.93 -8.16
C ARG A 6 4.31 13.95 -7.13
N GLU A 7 5.18 13.50 -6.23
CA GLU A 7 4.83 12.51 -5.20
C GLU A 7 3.73 13.04 -4.26
N GLU A 8 3.82 14.30 -3.81
CA GLU A 8 2.78 14.93 -3.00
C GLU A 8 1.42 14.99 -3.70
N VAL A 9 1.40 15.30 -4.99
CA VAL A 9 0.17 15.30 -5.80
C VAL A 9 -0.42 13.89 -5.90
N GLN A 10 0.40 12.87 -6.16
CA GLN A 10 -0.04 11.48 -6.21
C GLN A 10 -0.59 11.00 -4.86
N HIS A 11 0.09 11.33 -3.76
CA HIS A 11 -0.40 11.09 -2.40
C HIS A 11 -1.75 11.76 -2.16
N ALA A 12 -1.91 13.01 -2.60
CA ALA A 12 -3.18 13.75 -2.45
C ALA A 12 -4.32 13.09 -3.24
N PHE A 13 -4.08 12.64 -4.47
CA PHE A 13 -5.08 11.90 -5.25
C PHE A 13 -5.43 10.57 -4.60
N PHE A 14 -4.42 9.83 -4.12
CA PHE A 14 -4.66 8.55 -3.46
C PHE A 14 -5.51 8.72 -2.20
N ARG A 15 -5.22 9.73 -1.38
CA ARG A 15 -5.99 10.04 -0.16
C ARG A 15 -7.45 10.42 -0.44
N GLN A 16 -7.74 10.93 -1.63
CA GLN A 16 -9.10 11.29 -2.07
C GLN A 16 -9.88 10.10 -2.66
N SER A 17 -9.20 9.02 -3.03
CA SER A 17 -9.81 7.84 -3.67
C SER A 17 -10.85 7.14 -2.79
N ALA A 18 -11.80 6.45 -3.44
CA ALA A 18 -12.83 5.68 -2.73
C ALA A 18 -12.22 4.55 -1.87
N ILE A 19 -11.19 3.89 -2.39
CA ILE A 19 -10.52 2.81 -1.66
C ILE A 19 -9.77 3.33 -0.43
N TYR A 20 -9.14 4.50 -0.50
CA TYR A 20 -8.49 5.10 0.68
C TYR A 20 -9.50 5.50 1.76
N LYS A 21 -10.70 5.97 1.37
CA LYS A 21 -11.80 6.20 2.32
C LYS A 21 -12.19 4.90 3.04
N LYS A 22 -12.16 3.75 2.35
CA LYS A 22 -12.41 2.45 2.97
C LYS A 22 -11.28 2.04 3.92
N ILE A 23 -10.02 2.22 3.52
CA ILE A 23 -8.85 2.01 4.39
C ILE A 23 -8.96 2.85 5.67
N ASN A 24 -9.36 4.13 5.57
CA ASN A 24 -9.56 5.00 6.73
C ASN A 24 -10.69 4.53 7.65
N LYS A 25 -11.75 3.90 7.12
CA LYS A 25 -12.80 3.28 7.94
C LYS A 25 -12.24 2.07 8.69
N LEU A 26 -11.45 1.23 8.03
CA LEU A 26 -10.75 0.11 8.67
C LEU A 26 -9.77 0.58 9.74
N ALA A 27 -9.11 1.72 9.54
CA ALA A 27 -8.19 2.27 10.54
C ALA A 27 -8.88 2.78 11.82
N LYS A 28 -10.18 3.09 11.74
CA LYS A 28 -10.98 3.59 12.87
C LYS A 28 -11.86 2.52 13.51
N GLN A 29 -11.77 1.27 13.05
CA GLN A 29 -12.60 0.19 13.58
C GLN A 29 -12.17 -0.19 15.01
N ASP A 30 -13.11 -0.78 15.76
CA ASP A 30 -12.78 -1.37 17.06
C ASP A 30 -11.88 -2.60 16.86
N THR A 31 -10.78 -2.65 17.59
CA THR A 31 -9.76 -3.71 17.52
C THR A 31 -9.68 -4.54 18.81
N ALA A 32 -10.59 -4.32 19.77
CA ALA A 32 -10.66 -5.08 21.01
C ALA A 32 -10.95 -6.57 20.75
N ASP A 33 -11.88 -6.87 19.84
CA ASP A 33 -12.20 -8.24 19.42
C ASP A 33 -11.54 -8.58 18.09
N LYS A 34 -10.42 -9.33 18.16
CA LYS A 34 -9.64 -9.74 16.98
C LYS A 34 -10.45 -10.54 15.95
N LYS A 35 -11.54 -11.21 16.33
CA LYS A 35 -12.38 -11.99 15.41
C LYS A 35 -13.30 -11.12 14.56
N LYS A 36 -13.51 -9.85 14.94
CA LYS A 36 -14.39 -8.90 14.25
C LYS A 36 -13.63 -7.85 13.44
N ILE A 37 -12.30 -7.91 13.44
CA ILE A 37 -11.47 -7.00 12.65
C ILE A 37 -11.72 -7.30 11.17
N ASN A 38 -12.20 -6.28 10.47
CA ASN A 38 -12.39 -6.28 9.04
C ASN A 38 -11.09 -5.95 8.32
N VAL A 39 -10.92 -6.56 7.15
CA VAL A 39 -9.80 -6.37 6.22
C VAL A 39 -10.36 -6.11 4.82
N LEU A 40 -9.53 -5.65 3.89
CA LEU A 40 -9.93 -5.56 2.48
C LEU A 40 -10.14 -6.97 1.93
N ASN A 41 -11.31 -7.20 1.33
CA ASN A 41 -11.58 -8.45 0.61
C ASN A 41 -10.87 -8.44 -0.76
N LEU A 42 -10.98 -9.53 -1.52
CA LEU A 42 -10.28 -9.64 -2.81
C LEU A 42 -10.66 -8.53 -3.81
N SER A 43 -11.95 -8.20 -3.91
CA SER A 43 -12.42 -7.12 -4.80
C SER A 43 -11.90 -5.74 -4.36
N ASP A 44 -11.81 -5.51 -3.06
CA ASP A 44 -11.21 -4.28 -2.52
C ASP A 44 -9.70 -4.21 -2.80
N GLN A 45 -9.00 -5.35 -2.74
CA GLN A 45 -7.57 -5.45 -3.03
C GLN A 45 -7.30 -5.19 -4.52
N GLU A 46 -8.15 -5.68 -5.40
CA GLU A 46 -8.13 -5.34 -6.84
C GLU A 46 -8.36 -3.84 -7.04
N SER A 47 -9.39 -3.27 -6.40
CA SER A 47 -9.64 -1.82 -6.48
C SER A 47 -8.48 -0.98 -5.95
N LEU A 48 -7.82 -1.43 -4.87
CA LEU A 48 -6.62 -0.79 -4.33
C LEU A 48 -5.48 -0.81 -5.35
N ARG A 49 -5.22 -1.98 -5.94
CA ARG A 49 -4.21 -2.17 -6.97
C ARG A 49 -4.47 -1.25 -8.15
N ASP A 50 -5.66 -1.29 -8.74
CA ASP A 50 -5.99 -0.47 -9.92
C ASP A 50 -5.86 1.02 -9.63
N THR A 51 -6.33 1.46 -8.45
CA THR A 51 -6.20 2.85 -8.02
C THR A 51 -4.75 3.28 -7.90
N ILE A 52 -3.89 2.48 -7.25
CA ILE A 52 -2.46 2.78 -7.10
C ILE A 52 -1.79 2.81 -8.48
N PHE A 53 -2.04 1.82 -9.33
CA PHE A 53 -1.38 1.74 -10.62
C PHE A 53 -1.80 2.87 -11.58
N ALA A 54 -3.05 3.34 -11.48
CA ALA A 54 -3.50 4.51 -12.22
C ALA A 54 -2.84 5.81 -11.73
N ILE A 55 -2.75 6.03 -10.41
CA ILE A 55 -2.25 7.29 -9.83
C ILE A 55 -0.73 7.41 -9.93
N TYR A 56 -0.02 6.31 -9.69
CA TYR A 56 1.45 6.29 -9.60
C TYR A 56 2.12 5.76 -10.87
N ASN A 57 1.41 5.67 -12.00
CA ASN A 57 1.88 5.00 -13.23
C ASN A 57 3.33 5.33 -13.61
N ASP A 58 3.66 6.63 -13.71
CA ASP A 58 5.00 7.07 -14.12
C ASP A 58 6.05 6.71 -13.06
N SER A 59 5.74 6.94 -11.78
CA SER A 59 6.60 6.61 -10.65
C SER A 59 6.85 5.10 -10.54
N ILE A 60 5.83 4.27 -10.83
CA ILE A 60 5.93 2.81 -10.86
C ILE A 60 6.79 2.36 -12.05
N THR A 61 6.63 3.02 -13.20
CA THR A 61 7.43 2.73 -14.40
C THR A 61 8.90 3.00 -14.14
N GLU A 62 9.23 4.17 -13.60
CA GLU A 62 10.59 4.54 -13.18
C GLU A 62 11.14 3.55 -12.14
N LEU A 63 10.35 3.19 -11.13
CA LEU A 63 10.75 2.27 -10.07
C LEU A 63 11.04 0.85 -10.59
N ARG A 64 10.27 0.38 -11.58
CA ARG A 64 10.51 -0.93 -12.23
C ARG A 64 11.72 -0.94 -13.13
N LEU A 65 12.04 0.18 -13.77
CA LEU A 65 13.28 0.31 -14.54
C LEU A 65 14.51 0.19 -13.62
N GLN A 66 14.44 0.77 -12.42
CA GLN A 66 15.51 0.71 -11.43
C GLN A 66 15.58 -0.64 -10.70
N HIS A 67 14.43 -1.25 -10.41
CA HIS A 67 14.34 -2.51 -9.67
C HIS A 67 13.38 -3.49 -10.39
N PRO A 68 13.84 -4.17 -11.46
CA PRO A 68 12.98 -5.01 -12.30
C PRO A 68 12.36 -6.22 -11.58
N ARG A 69 12.89 -6.58 -10.40
CA ARG A 69 12.42 -7.72 -9.60
C ARG A 69 11.25 -7.39 -8.67
N LEU A 70 10.85 -6.12 -8.57
CA LEU A 70 9.71 -5.72 -7.74
C LEU A 70 8.41 -6.27 -8.30
N THR A 71 7.65 -6.98 -7.46
CA THR A 71 6.32 -7.46 -7.82
C THR A 71 5.28 -6.34 -7.63
N ASP A 72 4.08 -6.53 -8.17
CA ASP A 72 3.00 -5.56 -7.93
C ASP A 72 2.67 -5.40 -6.44
N GLU A 73 2.75 -6.48 -5.67
CA GLU A 73 2.53 -6.41 -4.23
C GLU A 73 3.59 -5.56 -3.52
N ASP A 74 4.84 -5.60 -3.98
CA ASP A 74 5.93 -4.77 -3.46
C ASP A 74 5.65 -3.28 -3.75
N ILE A 75 5.18 -2.98 -4.96
CA ILE A 75 4.79 -1.63 -5.38
C ILE A 75 3.63 -1.10 -4.52
N ILE A 76 2.58 -1.91 -4.34
CA ILE A 76 1.45 -1.56 -3.48
C ILE A 76 1.95 -1.30 -2.05
N PHE A 77 2.78 -2.18 -1.52
CA PHE A 77 3.34 -2.05 -0.17
C PHE A 77 4.13 -0.74 0.00
N LEU A 78 5.03 -0.41 -0.94
CA LEU A 78 5.79 0.84 -0.94
C LEU A 78 4.89 2.07 -0.97
N CYS A 79 3.86 2.06 -1.83
CA CYS A 79 2.90 3.15 -1.91
C CYS A 79 2.17 3.37 -0.57
N LEU A 80 1.76 2.29 0.09
CA LEU A 80 1.10 2.37 1.40
C LEU A 80 2.06 2.87 2.49
N GLU A 81 3.32 2.43 2.50
CA GLU A 81 4.35 2.93 3.43
C GLU A 81 4.66 4.41 3.21
N LYS A 82 4.82 4.86 1.95
CA LYS A 82 5.06 6.28 1.62
C LYS A 82 3.89 7.19 2.01
N ASN A 83 2.68 6.65 2.05
CA ASN A 83 1.51 7.34 2.59
C ASN A 83 1.42 7.33 4.13
N ASN A 84 2.46 6.85 4.82
CA ASN A 84 2.58 6.78 6.28
C ASN A 84 1.47 5.95 6.94
N LEU A 85 0.99 4.91 6.27
CA LEU A 85 0.01 4.00 6.86
C LEU A 85 0.67 3.07 7.89
N PRO A 86 0.07 2.87 9.09
CA PRO A 86 0.61 1.95 10.08
C PRO A 86 0.64 0.51 9.59
N SER A 87 1.61 -0.29 10.05
CA SER A 87 1.75 -1.71 9.66
C SER A 87 0.48 -2.54 9.89
N SER A 88 -0.34 -2.23 10.90
CA SER A 88 -1.64 -2.87 11.12
C SER A 88 -2.63 -2.60 9.99
N ILE A 89 -2.68 -1.35 9.51
CA ILE A 89 -3.58 -0.94 8.44
C ILE A 89 -3.10 -1.50 7.11
N ILE A 90 -1.79 -1.52 6.88
CA ILE A 90 -1.21 -2.18 5.70
C ILE A 90 -1.55 -3.67 5.72
N ALA A 91 -1.47 -4.35 6.86
CA ALA A 91 -1.90 -5.74 6.97
C ALA A 91 -3.38 -5.91 6.53
N TYR A 92 -4.26 -5.01 6.99
CA TYR A 92 -5.67 -5.02 6.58
C TYR A 92 -5.85 -4.83 5.07
N CYS A 93 -5.00 -4.00 4.45
CA CYS A 93 -5.00 -3.82 2.99
C CYS A 93 -4.64 -5.10 2.24
N PHE A 94 -3.83 -5.98 2.82
CA PHE A 94 -3.48 -7.29 2.27
C PHE A 94 -4.37 -8.43 2.78
N GLY A 95 -5.57 -8.12 3.30
CA GLY A 95 -6.50 -9.15 3.77
C GLY A 95 -6.07 -9.87 5.05
N SER A 96 -5.14 -9.32 5.83
CA SER A 96 -4.58 -9.97 7.02
C SER A 96 -4.69 -9.10 8.27
N THR A 97 -4.88 -9.72 9.43
CA THR A 97 -4.74 -9.04 10.72
C THR A 97 -3.35 -9.22 11.33
N ASN A 98 -2.48 -10.01 10.70
CA ASN A 98 -1.15 -10.34 11.22
C ASN A 98 -0.09 -9.36 10.68
N THR A 99 0.41 -8.49 11.56
CA THR A 99 1.47 -7.52 11.24
C THR A 99 2.85 -8.15 11.03
N GLN A 100 3.08 -9.40 11.45
CA GLN A 100 4.34 -10.09 11.18
C GLN A 100 4.54 -10.31 9.68
N VAL A 101 3.45 -10.51 8.92
CA VAL A 101 3.50 -10.64 7.46
C VAL A 101 4.07 -9.38 6.82
N ILE A 102 3.80 -8.20 7.40
CA ILE A 102 4.33 -6.92 6.93
C ILE A 102 5.83 -6.79 7.18
N ASN A 103 6.32 -7.23 8.34
CA ASN A 103 7.75 -7.21 8.63
C ASN A 103 8.53 -8.13 7.69
N GLN A 104 8.00 -9.31 7.39
CA GLN A 104 8.60 -10.21 6.39
C GLN A 104 8.58 -9.61 4.98
N ARG A 105 7.49 -8.95 4.58
CA ARG A 105 7.41 -8.22 3.31
C ARG A 105 8.48 -7.14 3.22
N ARG A 106 8.65 -6.32 4.27
CA ARG A 106 9.68 -5.27 4.33
C ARG A 106 11.09 -5.84 4.21
N TYR A 107 11.37 -7.00 4.83
CA TYR A 107 12.66 -7.67 4.69
C TYR A 107 12.91 -8.11 3.24
N ARG A 108 11.97 -8.84 2.62
CA ARG A 108 12.08 -9.31 1.22
C ARG A 108 12.19 -8.15 0.22
N LEU A 109 11.49 -7.05 0.49
CA LEU A 109 11.55 -5.84 -0.32
C LEU A 109 12.95 -5.23 -0.33
N LYS A 110 13.58 -5.13 0.85
CA LYS A 110 14.96 -4.61 0.93
C LYS A 110 15.91 -5.43 0.06
N GLU A 111 15.82 -6.77 0.10
CA GLU A 111 16.64 -7.64 -0.74
C GLU A 111 16.42 -7.42 -2.24
N ARG A 112 15.18 -7.12 -2.66
CA ARG A 112 14.83 -6.83 -4.07
C ARG A 112 15.17 -5.41 -4.52
N MET A 113 15.34 -4.48 -3.59
CA MET A 113 15.79 -3.12 -3.90
C MET A 113 17.32 -3.03 -3.99
N THR A 114 18.05 -3.92 -3.33
CA THR A 114 19.52 -3.96 -3.37
C THR A 114 20.12 -4.84 -4.48
N ASN A 115 19.35 -5.76 -5.06
CA ASN A 115 19.79 -6.76 -6.04
C ASN A 115 18.99 -6.72 -7.34
#